data_AF-A0A8S8Y3M6-F1
#
_entry.id   AF-A0A8S8Y3M6-F1
#
_cell.length_a   1.000
_cell.length_b   1.000
_cell.length_c   1.000
_cell.angle_alpha   90.00
_cell.angle_beta   90.00
_cell.angle_gamma   90.00
#
_symmetry.space_group_name_H-M   'P 1'
#
loop_
_entity.id
_entity.type
_entity.pdbx_description
1 polymer ?
#
loop_
_entity_poly.entity_id
_entity_poly.type
_entity_poly.pdbx_seq_one_letter_code
_entity_poly.pdbx_strand_id
1 'polypeptide(L)' 'MRRVTPNYDIKAQTRAVVDNIARILEEAGSLLGERNDVTSFLVDMDRDFKGYNEVWAETLGKFGTY' A
#
# COMPACT_ATOMS: atom_id res chain seq x y z
N MET A 1 -1.86 -19.71 -20.82
CA MET A 1 -0.74 -18.83 -20.43
C MET A 1 -0.57 -18.93 -18.92
N ARG A 2 0.49 -19.57 -18.42
CA ARG A 2 0.73 -19.71 -16.96
C ARG A 2 1.36 -18.40 -16.48
N ARG A 3 0.64 -17.57 -15.72
CA ARG A 3 1.26 -16.43 -15.02
C ARG A 3 2.29 -17.02 -14.06
N VAL A 4 3.56 -16.78 -14.32
CA VAL A 4 4.62 -17.03 -13.34
C VAL A 4 4.53 -15.86 -12.37
N THR A 5 4.11 -16.12 -11.13
CA THR A 5 4.14 -15.09 -10.08
C THR A 5 5.61 -14.90 -9.69
N PRO A 6 6.20 -13.71 -9.89
CA PRO A 6 7.57 -13.47 -9.45
C PRO A 6 7.65 -13.70 -7.93
N ASN A 7 8.79 -14.22 -7.45
CA ASN A 7 8.99 -14.39 -6.01
C ASN A 7 9.33 -13.02 -5.39
N TYR A 8 8.33 -12.38 -4.80
CA TYR A 8 8.49 -11.08 -4.13
C TYR A 8 7.78 -11.05 -2.78
N ASP A 9 8.26 -10.18 -1.89
CA ASP A 9 7.65 -9.88 -0.60
C ASP A 9 6.63 -8.74 -0.75
N ILE A 10 5.35 -9.09 -0.65
CA ILE A 10 4.25 -8.13 -0.74
C ILE A 10 4.34 -7.04 0.35
N LYS A 11 4.83 -7.36 1.55
CA LYS A 11 4.90 -6.39 2.64
C LYS A 11 5.97 -5.34 2.38
N ALA A 12 7.16 -5.79 1.98
CA ALA A 12 8.26 -4.90 1.62
C ALA A 12 7.86 -3.98 0.46
N GLN A 13 7.21 -4.52 -0.56
CA GLN A 13 6.71 -3.72 -1.69
C GLN A 13 5.61 -2.73 -1.27
N THR A 14 4.64 -3.16 -0.46
CA THR A 14 3.56 -2.29 0.02
C THR A 14 4.14 -1.13 0.83
N ARG A 15 5.11 -1.40 1.73
CA ARG A 15 5.77 -0.34 2.50
C ARG A 15 6.49 0.65 1.59
N ALA A 16 7.27 0.17 0.62
CA ALA A 16 7.98 1.04 -0.31
C ALA A 16 7.03 1.94 -1.11
N VAL A 17 5.85 1.45 -1.50
CA VAL A 17 4.83 2.27 -2.17
C VAL A 17 4.27 3.34 -1.22
N VAL A 18 3.93 2.97 0.02
CA VAL A 18 3.41 3.91 1.02
C VAL A 18 4.43 5.02 1.33
N ASP A 19 5.70 4.66 1.54
CA ASP A 19 6.77 5.62 1.84
C ASP A 19 6.98 6.60 0.67
N ASN A 20 6.86 6.12 -0.57
CA ASN A 20 6.91 6.98 -1.75
C ASN A 20 5.73 7.94 -1.83
N ILE A 21 4.51 7.48 -1.52
CA ILE A 21 3.33 8.35 -1.45
C ILE A 21 3.53 9.42 -0.38
N ALA A 22 4.03 9.05 0.80
CA ALA A 22 4.33 9.99 1.89
C ALA A 22 5.26 11.11 1.43
N ARG A 23 6.38 10.74 0.81
CA ARG A 23 7.37 11.69 0.30
C ARG A 23 6.77 12.64 -0.74
N ILE A 24 5.97 12.13 -1.68
CA ILE A 24 5.32 12.96 -2.71
C ILE A 24 4.33 13.95 -2.08
N LEU A 25 3.55 13.51 -1.09
CA LEU A 25 2.63 14.39 -0.38
C LEU A 25 3.39 15.48 0.39
N GLU A 26 4.46 15.13 1.09
CA GLU A 26 5.30 16.09 1.81
C GLU A 26 5.91 17.15 0.87
N GLU A 27 6.44 16.72 -0.28
CA GLU A 27 6.96 17.62 -1.33
C GLU A 27 5.87 18.57 -1.87
N ALA A 28 4.61 18.12 -1.85
CA ALA A 28 3.44 18.92 -2.24
C ALA A 28 2.82 19.73 -1.09
N GLY A 29 3.40 19.70 0.12
CA GLY A 29 2.88 20.40 1.30
C GLY A 29 1.64 19.74 1.93
N SER A 30 1.42 18.46 1.68
CA SER A 30 0.35 17.63 2.25
C SER A 30 0.95 16.49 3.09
N LEU A 31 0.10 15.72 3.77
CA LEU A 31 0.51 14.59 4.61
C LEU A 31 -0.38 13.38 4.34
N LEU A 32 0.14 12.18 4.62
CA LEU A 32 -0.61 10.93 4.54
C LEU A 32 -1.87 10.91 5.42
N GLY A 33 -1.85 11.66 6.54
CA GLY A 33 -2.97 11.75 7.47
C GLY A 33 -4.09 12.72 7.09
N GLU A 34 -3.95 13.43 5.97
CA GLU A 34 -5.01 14.26 5.41
C GLU A 34 -6.06 13.40 4.69
N ARG A 35 -7.12 14.02 4.14
CA ARG A 35 -8.19 13.33 3.43
C ARG A 35 -7.69 12.75 2.10
N ASN A 36 -7.19 11.52 2.16
CA ASN A 36 -6.65 10.78 1.03
C ASN A 36 -7.52 9.56 0.72
N ASP A 37 -7.80 9.34 -0.56
CA ASP A 37 -8.43 8.10 -1.05
C ASP A 37 -7.40 7.32 -1.88
N VAL A 38 -7.33 6.01 -1.66
CA VAL A 38 -6.30 5.15 -2.28
C VAL A 38 -6.96 3.91 -2.86
N THR A 39 -6.78 3.72 -4.16
CA THR A 39 -7.16 2.49 -4.86
C THR A 39 -5.92 1.62 -5.09
N SER A 40 -5.96 0.36 -4.64
CA SER A 40 -4.87 -0.59 -4.81
C SER A 40 -5.26 -1.77 -5.71
N PHE A 41 -4.34 -2.19 -6.59
CA PHE A 41 -4.51 -3.34 -7.47
C PHE A 41 -3.50 -4.42 -7.11
N LEU A 42 -3.98 -5.57 -6.64
CA LEU A 42 -3.14 -6.73 -6.30
C LEU A 42 -3.02 -7.67 -7.50
N VAL A 43 -1.81 -8.20 -7.72
CA VAL A 43 -1.52 -9.11 -8.85
C VAL A 43 -2.12 -10.48 -8.59
N ASP A 44 -2.03 -10.97 -7.35
CA ASP A 44 -2.58 -12.22 -6.87
C ASP A 44 -3.33 -11.99 -5.55
N MET A 45 -4.66 -11.86 -5.63
CA MET A 45 -5.48 -11.51 -4.47
C MET A 45 -5.36 -12.54 -3.34
N ASP A 46 -5.47 -13.83 -3.66
CA ASP A 46 -5.49 -14.89 -2.65
C ASP A 46 -4.15 -14.99 -1.89
N ARG A 47 -3.04 -14.78 -2.61
CA ARG A 47 -1.70 -14.78 -2.02
C ARG A 47 -1.39 -13.51 -1.22
N ASP A 48 -1.73 -12.35 -1.77
CA ASP A 48 -1.14 -11.08 -1.34
C ASP A 48 -2.02 -10.32 -0.35
N PHE A 49 -3.34 -10.56 -0.34
CA PHE A 49 -4.32 -9.75 0.40
C PHE A 49 -4.01 -9.65 1.90
N LYS A 50 -3.62 -10.76 2.54
CA LYS A 50 -3.28 -10.76 3.96
C LYS A 50 -2.05 -9.89 4.26
N GLY A 51 -0.97 -10.08 3.49
CA GLY A 51 0.28 -9.34 3.71
C GLY A 51 0.11 -7.84 3.40
N TYR A 52 -0.64 -7.51 2.36
CA TYR A 52 -1.03 -6.14 2.04
C TYR A 52 -1.80 -5.49 3.20
N ASN A 53 -2.85 -6.15 3.72
CA ASN A 53 -3.69 -5.58 4.78
C ASN A 53 -2.94 -5.35 6.10
N GLU A 54 -1.95 -6.18 6.42
CA GLU A 54 -1.10 -5.96 7.60
C GLU A 54 -0.32 -4.65 7.48
N VAL A 55 0.33 -4.39 6.34
CA VAL A 55 1.03 -3.12 6.11
C VAL A 55 0.06 -1.95 6.01
N TRP A 56 -1.09 -2.16 5.36
CA TRP A 56 -2.16 -1.16 5.27
C TRP A 56 -2.60 -0.68 6.65
N ALA A 57 -2.93 -1.61 7.57
CA ALA A 57 -3.36 -1.30 8.93
C ALA A 57 -2.30 -0.52 9.72
N GLU A 58 -1.02 -0.82 9.51
CA GLU A 58 0.10 -0.12 10.16
C GLU A 58 0.35 1.30 9.62
N THR A 59 -0.17 1.62 8.44
CA THR A 59 0.14 2.85 7.70
C THR A 59 -1.11 3.69 7.44
N LEU A 60 -1.80 3.40 6.34
CA LEU A 60 -2.94 4.16 5.83
C LEU A 60 -4.22 3.89 6.63
N GLY A 61 -4.35 2.70 7.20
CA GLY A 61 -5.45 2.32 8.10
C GLY A 61 -5.50 3.12 9.40
N LYS A 62 -4.41 3.82 9.79
CA LYS A 62 -4.41 4.73 10.95
C LYS A 62 -5.22 6.00 10.71
N PHE A 63 -5.46 6.35 9.46
CA PHE A 63 -6.12 7.59 9.06
C PHE A 63 -7.50 7.36 8.41
N GLY A 64 -7.79 6.11 8.03
CA GLY A 64 -9.08 5.70 7.47
C GLY A 64 -10.06 5.21 8.54
N THR A 65 -10.80 6.13 9.16
CA THR A 65 -12.05 5.80 9.88
C THR A 65 -13.15 6.74 9.40
N TYR A 66 -13.94 6.26 8.43
CA TYR A 66 -15.28 6.77 8.12
C TYR A 66 -16.21 5.57 7.92
#